data_AF-A0A840UPH5-F1
#
_entry.id   AF-A0A840UPH5-F1
#
_cell.length_a   1.000
_cell.length_b   1.000
_cell.length_c   1.000
_cell.angle_alpha   90.00
_cell.angle_beta   90.00
_cell.angle_gamma   90.00
#
_symmetry.space_group_name_H-M   'P 1'
#
loop_
_entity.id
_entity.type
_entity.pdbx_description
1 polymer ?
#
loop_
_entity_poly.entity_id
_entity_poly.type
_entity_poly.pdbx_seq_one_letter_code
_entity_poly.pdbx_strand_id
1 'polypeptide(L)'
;MYFITSAAMSGCIAIIFFTWLAYRANNWRMSEKMKKSMESVAKVGALMMAVIIFFTSWKMISGVSGNPPGKYEAIMSLVSGPYALNFWGGEVLLGMVLPFVIIMLVKGRNMNALFMASLAGMVGIFFMRYDLVIVGQLVPHYHGMGLVDYPEFLSYTPSLHENLVVVGGVAFCLMLFLMGEKLFRGHVSENH
;
A
#
# COMPACT_ATOMS: atom_id res chain seq x y z
N MET A 1 -15.62 -3.40 3.37
CA MET A 1 -15.05 -2.18 3.98
C MET A 1 -13.55 -2.05 3.78
N TYR A 2 -12.73 -3.08 4.05
CA TYR A 2 -11.27 -3.04 3.87
C TYR A 2 -10.79 -2.45 2.53
N PHE A 3 -11.36 -2.92 1.41
CA PHE A 3 -10.99 -2.44 0.07
C PHE A 3 -11.27 -0.95 -0.15
N ILE A 4 -12.40 -0.44 0.33
CA ILE A 4 -12.80 0.96 0.15
C ILE A 4 -11.85 1.88 0.94
N THR A 5 -11.60 1.55 2.21
CA THR A 5 -10.66 2.33 3.04
C THR A 5 -9.24 2.26 2.50
N SER A 6 -8.80 1.08 2.03
CA SER A 6 -7.48 0.92 1.39
C SER A 6 -7.34 1.75 0.11
N ALA A 7 -8.41 1.87 -0.69
CA ALA A 7 -8.40 2.69 -1.90
C ALA A 7 -8.35 4.19 -1.58
N ALA A 8 -9.07 4.63 -0.55
CA ALA A 8 -9.01 6.01 -0.06
C ALA A 8 -7.60 6.35 0.46
N MET A 9 -6.99 5.45 1.23
CA MET A 9 -5.61 5.59 1.71
C MET A 9 -4.62 5.68 0.54
N SER A 10 -4.74 4.78 -0.45
CA SER A 10 -3.86 4.80 -1.63
C SER A 10 -4.02 6.07 -2.44
N GLY A 11 -5.23 6.62 -2.55
CA GLY A 11 -5.45 7.92 -3.20
C GLY A 11 -4.70 9.05 -2.50
N CYS A 12 -4.75 9.11 -1.17
CA CYS A 12 -4.04 10.14 -0.40
C CYS A 12 -2.51 10.03 -0.56
N ILE A 13 -1.98 8.81 -0.49
CA ILE A 13 -0.55 8.52 -0.71
C ILE A 13 -0.14 8.91 -2.14
N ALA A 14 -0.91 8.51 -3.13
CA ALA A 14 -0.64 8.80 -4.54
C ALA A 14 -0.64 10.31 -4.81
N ILE A 15 -1.62 11.06 -4.29
CA ILE A 15 -1.66 12.52 -4.42
C ILE A 15 -0.36 13.14 -3.88
N ILE A 16 0.06 12.80 -2.66
CA ILE A 16 1.27 13.35 -2.06
C ILE A 16 2.51 13.00 -2.92
N PHE A 17 2.62 11.75 -3.38
CA PHE A 17 3.73 11.30 -4.21
C PHE A 17 3.79 12.02 -5.55
N PHE A 18 2.70 12.02 -6.31
CA PHE A 18 2.62 12.59 -7.65
C PHE A 18 2.73 14.11 -7.63
N THR A 19 2.10 14.79 -6.66
CA THR A 19 2.25 16.24 -6.51
C THR A 19 3.70 16.60 -6.18
N TRP A 20 4.37 15.90 -5.26
CA TRP A 20 5.79 16.18 -5.03
C TRP A 20 6.66 15.92 -6.26
N LEU A 21 6.40 14.82 -6.98
CA LEU A 21 7.13 14.46 -8.20
C LEU A 21 6.96 15.53 -9.30
N ALA A 22 5.74 16.02 -9.51
CA ALA A 22 5.43 17.07 -10.47
C ALA A 22 6.17 18.38 -10.16
N TYR A 23 6.13 18.83 -8.90
CA TYR A 23 6.82 20.05 -8.48
C TYR A 23 8.35 19.92 -8.58
N ARG A 24 8.91 18.74 -8.28
CA ARG A 24 10.34 18.47 -8.42
C ARG A 24 10.77 18.39 -9.88
N ALA A 25 10.00 17.73 -10.74
CA ALA A 25 10.31 17.61 -12.18
C ALA A 25 10.27 18.96 -12.91
N ASN A 26 9.38 19.86 -12.50
CA ASN A 26 9.23 21.18 -13.11
C ASN A 26 9.98 22.32 -12.37
N ASN A 27 10.69 22.01 -11.27
CA ASN A 27 11.34 22.99 -10.39
C ASN A 27 10.40 24.14 -9.92
N TRP A 28 9.12 23.83 -9.69
CA TRP A 28 8.16 24.81 -9.20
C TRP A 28 8.25 24.99 -7.68
N ARG A 29 7.96 26.20 -7.21
CA ARG A 29 7.79 26.46 -5.77
C ARG A 29 6.33 26.24 -5.39
N MET A 30 6.09 25.38 -4.41
CA MET A 30 4.75 25.18 -3.86
C MET A 30 4.27 26.45 -3.15
N SER A 31 3.09 26.93 -3.55
CA SER A 31 2.36 27.97 -2.83
C SER A 31 2.00 27.51 -1.43
N GLU A 32 1.83 28.44 -0.50
CA GLU A 32 1.47 28.11 0.89
C GLU A 32 0.09 27.43 0.97
N LYS A 33 -0.82 27.80 0.05
CA LYS A 33 -2.12 27.14 -0.14
C LYS A 33 -1.96 25.67 -0.51
N MET A 34 -1.09 25.35 -1.47
CA MET A 34 -0.82 23.97 -1.88
C MET A 34 -0.22 23.13 -0.75
N LYS A 35 0.73 23.69 0.02
CA LYS A 35 1.29 22.99 1.20
C LYS A 35 0.21 22.67 2.23
N LYS A 36 -0.70 23.61 2.51
CA LYS A 36 -1.81 23.40 3.45
C LYS A 36 -2.80 22.34 2.94
N SER A 37 -3.02 22.27 1.63
CA SER A 37 -3.79 21.19 1.00
C SER A 37 -3.09 19.84 1.18
N MET A 38 -1.78 19.76 0.94
CA MET A 38 -1.00 18.53 1.15
C MET A 38 -0.99 18.08 2.62
N GLU A 39 -0.88 19.01 3.57
CA GLU A 39 -1.01 18.72 4.99
C GLU A 39 -2.38 18.11 5.32
N SER A 40 -3.45 18.66 4.74
CA SER A 40 -4.81 18.15 4.92
C SER A 40 -4.98 16.75 4.34
N VAL A 41 -4.46 16.51 3.12
CA VAL A 41 -4.44 15.19 2.48
C VAL A 41 -3.66 14.18 3.32
N ALA A 42 -2.51 14.58 3.88
CA ALA A 42 -1.71 13.73 4.75
C ALA A 42 -2.46 13.33 6.03
N LYS A 43 -3.18 14.28 6.66
CA LYS A 43 -4.02 13.99 7.83
C LYS A 43 -5.17 13.03 7.50
N VAL A 44 -5.84 13.22 6.37
CA VAL A 44 -6.87 12.29 5.90
C VAL A 44 -6.26 10.90 5.62
N GLY A 45 -5.10 10.85 4.96
CA GLY A 45 -4.38 9.61 4.72
C GLY A 45 -4.00 8.87 6.02
N ALA A 46 -3.51 9.59 7.02
CA ALA A 46 -3.20 9.03 8.34
C ALA A 46 -4.46 8.52 9.07
N LEU A 47 -5.59 9.22 8.96
CA LEU A 47 -6.86 8.73 9.49
C LEU A 47 -7.28 7.41 8.82
N MET A 48 -7.17 7.33 7.49
CA MET A 48 -7.50 6.11 6.75
C MET A 48 -6.56 4.96 7.12
N MET A 49 -5.26 5.23 7.33
CA MET A 49 -4.30 4.24 7.86
C MET A 49 -4.74 3.72 9.23
N ALA A 50 -5.13 4.59 10.15
CA ALA A 50 -5.59 4.18 11.48
C ALA A 50 -6.82 3.25 11.41
N VAL A 51 -7.76 3.56 10.52
CA VAL A 51 -8.95 2.72 10.29
C VAL A 51 -8.55 1.35 9.71
N ILE A 52 -7.60 1.31 8.78
CA ILE A 52 -7.09 0.05 8.22
C ILE A 52 -6.36 -0.76 9.30
N ILE A 53 -5.50 -0.15 10.11
CA ILE A 53 -4.81 -0.82 11.22
C ILE A 53 -5.84 -1.48 12.15
N PHE A 54 -6.94 -0.78 12.46
CA PHE A 54 -8.02 -1.34 13.26
C PHE A 54 -8.67 -2.55 12.57
N PHE A 55 -9.03 -2.43 11.29
CA PHE A 55 -9.63 -3.53 10.54
C PHE A 55 -8.70 -4.73 10.36
N THR A 56 -7.41 -4.50 10.12
CA THR A 56 -6.40 -5.55 10.04
C THR A 56 -6.27 -6.23 11.39
N SER A 57 -6.16 -5.47 12.49
CA SER A 57 -6.12 -6.05 13.84
C SER A 57 -7.36 -6.89 14.15
N TRP A 58 -8.54 -6.37 13.81
CA TRP A 58 -9.80 -7.12 13.96
C TRP A 58 -9.84 -8.38 13.10
N LYS A 59 -9.38 -8.30 11.85
CA LYS A 59 -9.25 -9.45 10.94
C LYS A 59 -8.36 -10.53 11.56
N MET A 60 -7.21 -10.15 12.13
CA MET A 60 -6.29 -11.09 12.79
C MET A 60 -6.94 -11.75 14.01
N ILE A 61 -7.58 -10.97 14.88
CA ILE A 61 -8.29 -11.50 16.06
C ILE A 61 -9.40 -12.46 15.62
N SER A 62 -10.28 -12.02 14.72
CA SER A 62 -11.42 -12.82 14.25
C SER A 62 -11.03 -14.11 13.53
N GLY A 63 -9.83 -14.15 12.94
CA GLY A 63 -9.36 -15.34 12.24
C GLY A 63 -8.61 -16.34 13.13
N VAL A 64 -8.08 -15.90 14.27
CA VAL A 64 -7.58 -16.78 15.34
C VAL A 64 -8.75 -17.26 16.22
N SER A 65 -9.74 -16.41 16.46
CA SER A 65 -10.94 -16.74 17.24
C SER A 65 -11.90 -17.62 16.45
N GLY A 66 -12.00 -18.89 16.85
CA GLY A 66 -13.01 -19.84 16.34
C GLY A 66 -12.47 -21.06 15.62
N ASN A 67 -11.14 -21.22 15.49
CA ASN A 67 -10.46 -22.33 14.80
C ASN A 67 -11.21 -22.89 13.57
N PRO A 68 -11.66 -22.05 12.61
CA PRO A 68 -12.33 -22.60 11.43
C PRO A 68 -11.29 -23.35 10.59
N PRO A 69 -11.55 -24.60 10.17
CA PRO A 69 -10.61 -25.36 9.33
C PRO A 69 -10.23 -24.55 8.08
N GLY A 70 -8.94 -24.47 7.77
CA GLY A 70 -8.36 -23.69 6.67
C GLY A 70 -8.07 -22.20 6.97
N LYS A 71 -8.90 -21.50 7.77
CA LYS A 71 -8.66 -20.07 8.08
C LYS A 71 -7.58 -19.85 9.16
N TYR A 72 -7.54 -20.73 10.16
CA TYR A 72 -6.54 -20.66 11.23
C TYR A 72 -5.12 -20.88 10.68
N GLU A 73 -4.93 -21.91 9.84
CA GLU A 73 -3.63 -22.23 9.25
C GLU A 73 -3.14 -21.17 8.25
N ALA A 74 -4.05 -20.56 7.48
CA ALA A 74 -3.72 -19.43 6.60
C ALA A 74 -3.25 -18.18 7.36
N ILE A 75 -3.77 -17.95 8.56
CA ILE A 75 -3.35 -16.83 9.41
C ILE A 75 -2.07 -17.16 10.16
N MET A 76 -1.91 -18.41 10.62
CA MET A 76 -0.67 -18.87 11.23
C MET A 76 0.51 -18.78 10.24
N SER A 77 0.29 -19.09 8.96
CA SER A 77 1.32 -18.98 7.92
C SER A 77 1.69 -17.53 7.57
N LEU A 78 0.75 -16.60 7.72
CA LEU A 78 0.96 -15.14 7.62
C LEU A 78 1.68 -14.54 8.84
N VAL A 79 1.36 -15.01 10.05
CA VAL A 79 1.90 -14.43 11.31
C VAL A 79 3.26 -15.02 11.66
N SER A 80 3.43 -16.32 11.49
CA SER A 80 4.59 -17.10 11.95
C SER A 80 5.15 -18.05 10.89
N GLY A 81 4.61 -18.04 9.68
CA GLY A 81 5.08 -18.90 8.58
C GLY A 81 6.00 -18.17 7.59
N PRO A 82 6.23 -18.76 6.40
CA PRO A 82 7.18 -18.25 5.42
C PRO A 82 6.85 -16.86 4.86
N TYR A 83 5.62 -16.38 5.02
CA TYR A 83 5.18 -15.06 4.55
C TYR A 83 5.17 -13.99 5.66
N ALA A 84 5.62 -14.32 6.87
CA ALA A 84 5.63 -13.39 8.01
C ALA A 84 6.47 -12.14 7.77
N LEU A 85 7.57 -12.24 7.02
CA LEU A 85 8.38 -11.07 6.66
C LEU A 85 7.64 -10.11 5.72
N ASN A 86 6.83 -10.61 4.79
CA ASN A 86 6.03 -9.76 3.90
C ASN A 86 4.92 -9.06 4.68
N PHE A 87 4.25 -9.79 5.57
CA PHE A 87 3.18 -9.23 6.39
C PHE A 87 3.70 -8.20 7.40
N TRP A 88 4.69 -8.56 8.22
CA TRP A 88 5.21 -7.66 9.25
C TRP A 88 6.07 -6.53 8.67
N GLY A 89 6.95 -6.85 7.72
CA GLY A 89 7.87 -5.89 7.10
C GLY A 89 7.21 -5.04 6.01
N GLY A 90 6.50 -5.67 5.08
CA GLY A 90 5.86 -5.01 3.94
C GLY A 90 4.54 -4.34 4.31
N GLU A 91 3.56 -5.11 4.75
CA GLU A 91 2.20 -4.60 5.02
C GLU A 91 2.14 -3.75 6.29
N VAL A 92 2.59 -4.29 7.43
CA VAL A 92 2.47 -3.61 8.73
C VAL A 92 3.49 -2.47 8.84
N LEU A 93 4.78 -2.74 8.64
CA LEU A 93 5.81 -1.73 8.85
C LEU A 93 5.84 -0.68 7.73
N LEU A 94 5.99 -1.08 6.46
CA LEU A 94 6.07 -0.13 5.34
C LEU A 94 4.70 0.45 4.92
N GLY A 95 3.62 -0.33 4.99
CA GLY A 95 2.30 0.11 4.57
C GLY A 95 1.55 0.96 5.59
N MET A 96 1.73 0.69 6.89
CA MET A 96 0.94 1.32 7.94
C MET A 96 1.82 2.10 8.92
N VAL A 97 2.72 1.45 9.65
CA VAL A 97 3.40 2.03 10.81
C VAL A 97 4.35 3.16 10.39
N LEU A 98 5.25 2.91 9.44
CA LEU A 98 6.25 3.87 9.01
C LEU A 98 5.63 5.15 8.40
N PRO A 99 4.71 5.08 7.42
CA PRO A 99 4.08 6.28 6.87
C PRO A 99 3.22 6.99 7.92
N PHE A 100 2.49 6.27 8.77
CA PHE A 100 1.69 6.87 9.84
C PHE A 100 2.56 7.64 10.85
N VAL A 101 3.65 7.05 11.33
CA VAL A 101 4.57 7.67 12.27
C VAL A 101 5.23 8.91 11.64
N ILE A 102 5.69 8.82 10.39
CA ILE A 102 6.29 9.96 9.71
C ILE A 102 5.28 11.12 9.60
N ILE A 103 4.05 10.85 9.16
CA ILE A 103 3.01 11.89 9.02
C ILE A 103 2.70 12.54 10.38
N MET A 104 2.64 11.75 11.46
CA MET A 104 2.38 12.23 12.82
C MET A 104 3.53 13.08 13.36
N LEU A 105 4.79 12.66 13.14
CA LEU A 105 5.98 13.38 13.62
C LEU A 105 6.12 14.74 12.93
N VAL A 106 5.95 14.78 11.61
CA VAL A 106 6.12 16.02 10.85
C VAL A 106 4.85 16.87 10.79
N LYS A 107 3.74 16.36 11.33
CA LYS A 107 2.40 16.97 11.30
C LYS A 107 2.00 17.45 9.89
N GLY A 108 2.48 16.77 8.85
CA GLY A 108 2.31 17.15 7.45
C GLY A 108 2.96 18.46 7.00
N ARG A 109 3.85 19.07 7.81
CA ARG A 109 4.50 20.35 7.48
C ARG A 109 5.76 20.19 6.62
N ASN A 110 6.44 19.05 6.72
CA ASN A 110 7.65 18.77 5.97
C ASN A 110 7.35 17.94 4.71
N MET A 111 7.46 18.58 3.55
CA MET A 111 7.12 17.97 2.27
C MET A 111 8.06 16.80 1.88
N ASN A 112 9.36 16.89 2.22
CA ASN A 112 10.31 15.80 1.91
C ASN A 112 10.02 14.57 2.78
N ALA A 113 9.61 14.78 4.04
CA ALA A 113 9.18 13.69 4.89
C ALA A 113 7.86 13.08 4.42
N LEU A 114 6.91 13.89 3.96
CA LEU A 114 5.68 13.40 3.34
C LEU A 114 5.94 12.58 2.07
N PHE A 115 6.95 12.95 1.27
CA PHE A 115 7.38 12.15 0.13
C PHE A 115 7.97 10.80 0.56
N MET A 116 8.82 10.77 1.59
CA MET A 116 9.34 9.50 2.11
C MET A 116 8.22 8.61 2.64
N ALA A 117 7.23 9.20 3.34
CA ALA A 117 6.05 8.50 3.81
C ALA A 117 5.22 7.95 2.64
N SER A 118 4.99 8.74 1.58
CA SER A 118 4.21 8.28 0.44
C SER A 118 4.94 7.21 -0.39
N LEU A 119 6.26 7.29 -0.51
CA LEU A 119 7.08 6.26 -1.15
C LEU A 119 6.97 4.93 -0.40
N ALA A 120 7.17 4.95 0.92
CA ALA A 120 7.01 3.76 1.76
C ALA A 120 5.59 3.21 1.71
N GLY A 121 4.59 4.09 1.79
CA GLY A 121 3.18 3.74 1.72
C GLY A 121 2.80 3.09 0.39
N MET A 122 3.32 3.54 -0.76
CA MET A 122 3.07 2.89 -2.04
C MET A 122 3.64 1.48 -2.11
N VAL A 123 4.86 1.29 -1.61
CA VAL A 123 5.47 -0.05 -1.52
C VAL A 123 4.63 -0.95 -0.60
N GLY A 124 4.21 -0.44 0.55
CA GLY A 124 3.36 -1.19 1.47
C GLY A 124 1.98 -1.53 0.89
N ILE A 125 1.35 -0.65 0.11
CA ILE A 125 0.09 -0.95 -0.60
C ILE A 125 0.27 -2.10 -1.60
N PHE A 126 1.42 -2.13 -2.30
CA PHE A 126 1.73 -3.24 -3.19
C PHE A 126 1.78 -4.56 -2.41
N PHE A 127 2.49 -4.61 -1.28
CA PHE A 127 2.53 -5.78 -0.42
C PHE A 127 1.15 -6.14 0.16
N MET A 128 0.35 -5.17 0.59
CA MET A 128 -1.03 -5.41 1.06
C MET A 128 -1.90 -6.10 -0.01
N ARG A 129 -1.70 -5.77 -1.29
CA ARG A 129 -2.42 -6.42 -2.40
C ARG A 129 -1.83 -7.78 -2.71
N TYR A 130 -0.52 -7.89 -2.71
CA TYR A 130 0.22 -9.13 -2.96
C TYR A 130 -0.12 -10.20 -1.92
N ASP A 131 -0.04 -9.86 -0.63
CA ASP A 131 -0.35 -10.77 0.48
C ASP A 131 -1.83 -11.19 0.45
N LEU A 132 -2.75 -10.28 0.12
CA LEU A 132 -4.16 -10.62 -0.05
C LEU A 132 -4.37 -11.67 -1.16
N VAL A 133 -3.71 -11.51 -2.30
CA VAL A 133 -3.82 -12.44 -3.43
C VAL A 133 -3.19 -13.78 -3.09
N ILE A 134 -1.97 -13.78 -2.56
CA ILE A 134 -1.24 -15.01 -2.21
C ILE A 134 -1.98 -15.80 -1.14
N VAL A 135 -2.47 -15.15 -0.10
CA VAL A 135 -3.23 -15.82 0.96
C VAL A 135 -4.56 -16.38 0.43
N GLY A 136 -5.16 -15.69 -0.53
CA GLY A 136 -6.33 -16.20 -1.25
C GLY A 136 -6.04 -17.43 -2.14
N GLN A 137 -4.80 -17.62 -2.59
CA GLN A 137 -4.37 -18.75 -3.40
C GLN A 137 -3.74 -19.89 -2.60
N LEU A 138 -3.21 -19.59 -1.41
CA LEU A 138 -2.54 -20.54 -0.53
C LEU A 138 -3.47 -21.59 0.07
N VAL A 139 -4.76 -21.27 0.26
CA VAL A 139 -5.76 -22.20 0.79
C VAL A 139 -6.47 -22.88 -0.38
N PRO A 140 -6.18 -24.15 -0.68
CA PRO A 140 -6.91 -24.88 -1.72
C PRO A 140 -8.38 -24.98 -1.32
N HIS A 141 -9.30 -24.93 -2.28
CA HIS A 141 -10.73 -25.20 -2.03
C HIS A 141 -10.98 -26.59 -1.41
N TYR A 142 -10.00 -27.49 -1.53
CA TYR A 142 -10.02 -28.86 -1.03
C TYR A 142 -9.35 -29.05 0.34
N HIS A 143 -8.96 -27.97 1.03
CA HIS A 143 -8.35 -28.04 2.36
C HIS A 143 -9.32 -28.72 3.35
N GLY A 144 -8.93 -29.88 3.88
CA GLY A 144 -9.77 -30.69 4.78
C GLY A 144 -10.57 -31.83 4.12
N MET A 145 -10.43 -32.10 2.81
CA MET A 145 -11.10 -33.24 2.15
C MET A 145 -10.33 -34.58 2.21
N GLY A 146 -9.19 -34.65 2.90
CA GLY A 146 -8.46 -35.91 3.14
C GLY A 146 -7.96 -36.63 1.88
N LEU A 147 -7.75 -35.88 0.78
CA LEU A 147 -7.28 -36.41 -0.48
C LEU A 147 -5.76 -36.66 -0.39
N VAL A 148 -5.37 -37.93 -0.47
CA VAL A 148 -3.97 -38.36 -0.60
C VAL A 148 -3.44 -37.82 -1.94
N ASP A 149 -2.27 -37.19 -1.93
CA ASP A 149 -1.54 -36.57 -3.06
C ASP A 149 -1.81 -35.10 -3.42
N TYR A 150 -2.56 -34.33 -2.61
CA TYR A 150 -2.63 -32.87 -2.79
C TYR A 150 -1.75 -32.13 -1.78
N PRO A 151 -0.84 -31.23 -2.21
CA PRO A 151 -0.05 -30.42 -1.30
C PRO A 151 -0.98 -29.50 -0.50
N GLU A 152 -0.85 -29.53 0.84
CA GLU A 152 -1.64 -28.70 1.76
C GLU A 152 -1.42 -27.19 1.55
N PHE A 153 -0.31 -26.78 0.94
CA PHE A 153 -0.02 -25.39 0.60
C PHE A 153 0.58 -25.29 -0.81
N LEU A 154 0.00 -24.41 -1.65
CA LEU A 154 0.60 -24.04 -2.93
C LEU A 154 1.66 -22.96 -2.70
N SER A 155 2.91 -23.25 -3.04
CA SER A 155 4.00 -22.27 -2.99
C SER A 155 4.07 -21.49 -4.31
N TYR A 156 3.82 -20.18 -4.27
CA TYR A 156 4.01 -19.29 -5.41
C TYR A 156 5.31 -18.50 -5.25
N THR A 157 6.19 -18.55 -6.26
CA THR A 157 7.37 -17.69 -6.33
C THR A 157 7.30 -16.91 -7.66
N PRO A 158 7.31 -15.57 -7.62
CA PRO A 158 7.18 -14.78 -8.84
C PRO A 158 8.41 -14.97 -9.72
N SER A 159 8.16 -15.23 -11.00
CA SER A 159 9.19 -15.33 -12.03
C SER A 159 9.80 -13.96 -12.34
N LEU A 160 11.01 -13.97 -12.91
CA LEU A 160 11.68 -12.74 -13.37
C LEU A 160 10.83 -11.98 -14.39
N HIS A 161 10.10 -12.69 -15.26
CA HIS A 161 9.26 -12.05 -16.28
C HIS A 161 8.08 -11.31 -15.66
N GLU A 162 7.41 -11.89 -14.66
CA GLU A 162 6.30 -11.23 -13.96
C GLU A 162 6.77 -9.94 -13.28
N ASN A 163 7.93 -9.96 -12.62
CA ASN A 163 8.52 -8.77 -12.01
C ASN A 163 8.86 -7.69 -13.05
N LEU A 164 9.41 -8.08 -14.21
CA LEU A 164 9.72 -7.13 -15.30
C LEU A 164 8.46 -6.48 -15.88
N VAL A 165 7.37 -7.23 -16.03
CA VAL A 165 6.09 -6.67 -16.49
C VAL A 165 5.55 -5.66 -15.48
N VAL A 166 5.61 -5.96 -14.18
CA VAL A 166 5.16 -5.04 -13.12
C VAL A 166 6.00 -3.76 -13.12
N VAL A 167 7.33 -3.87 -13.14
CA VAL A 167 8.23 -2.70 -13.19
C VAL A 167 8.02 -1.89 -14.46
N GLY A 168 7.83 -2.55 -15.60
CA GLY A 168 7.51 -1.90 -16.88
C GLY A 168 6.21 -1.11 -16.83
N GLY A 169 5.14 -1.69 -16.25
CA GLY A 169 3.87 -1.01 -16.06
C GLY A 169 3.98 0.23 -15.16
N VAL A 170 4.68 0.11 -14.03
CA VAL A 170 4.92 1.24 -13.13
C VAL A 170 5.72 2.34 -13.83
N ALA A 171 6.80 1.98 -14.53
CA ALA A 171 7.62 2.93 -15.28
C ALA A 171 6.82 3.64 -16.39
N PHE A 172 5.97 2.91 -17.10
CA PHE A 172 5.10 3.48 -18.14
C PHE A 172 4.08 4.47 -17.55
N CYS A 173 3.43 4.14 -16.43
CA CYS A 173 2.52 5.05 -15.75
C CYS A 173 3.23 6.33 -15.27
N LEU A 174 4.44 6.20 -14.69
CA LEU A 174 5.25 7.35 -14.27
C LEU A 174 5.64 8.22 -15.48
N MET A 175 6.02 7.60 -16.59
CA MET A 175 6.36 8.31 -17.82
C MET A 175 5.17 9.10 -18.35
N LEU A 176 3.98 8.48 -18.47
CA LEU A 176 2.77 9.16 -18.92
C LEU A 176 2.38 10.32 -18.00
N PHE A 177 2.50 10.14 -16.69
CA PHE A 177 2.24 11.21 -15.72
C PHE A 177 3.18 12.40 -15.92
N LEU A 178 4.49 12.15 -16.01
CA LEU A 178 5.49 13.21 -16.21
C LEU A 178 5.33 13.91 -17.57
N MET A 179 5.01 13.16 -18.63
CA MET A 179 4.70 13.72 -19.94
C MET A 179 3.44 14.60 -19.87
N GLY A 180 2.40 14.14 -19.19
CA GLY A 180 1.16 14.90 -18.97
C GLY A 180 1.43 16.21 -18.22
N GLU A 181 2.20 16.19 -17.14
CA GLU A 181 2.58 17.41 -16.41
C GLU A 181 3.37 18.39 -17.28
N LYS A 182 4.29 17.90 -18.11
CA LYS A 182 5.11 18.75 -18.99
C LYS A 182 4.32 19.35 -20.15
N LEU A 183 3.39 18.59 -20.72
CA LEU A 183 2.56 19.00 -21.86
C LEU A 183 1.41 19.93 -21.45
N PHE A 184 0.70 19.59 -20.37
CA PHE A 184 -0.53 20.29 -19.97
C PHE A 184 -0.33 21.33 -18.86
N ARG A 185 0.85 21.39 -18.20
CA ARG A 185 1.15 22.32 -17.10
C ARG A 185 0.05 22.36 -16.03
N GLY A 186 -0.44 21.19 -15.61
CA GLY A 186 -1.65 21.05 -14.80
C GLY A 186 -1.68 21.85 -13.49
N HIS A 187 -0.53 22.08 -12.85
CA HIS A 187 -0.44 22.84 -11.60
C HIS A 187 -0.19 24.35 -11.76
N VAL A 188 -0.03 24.87 -12.99
CA VAL A 188 0.31 26.29 -13.26
C VAL A 188 -0.92 27.17 -13.50
N SER A 189 -2.13 26.58 -13.58
CA SER A 189 -3.34 27.38 -13.82
C SER A 189 -3.80 28.21 -12.61
N GLU A 190 -3.10 28.17 -11.47
CA GLU A 190 -3.45 28.98 -10.27
C GLU A 190 -3.15 30.48 -10.42
N ASN A 191 -2.66 30.96 -11.57
CA ASN A 191 -2.42 32.38 -11.84
C ASN A 191 -3.51 33.06 -12.71
N HIS A 192 -4.72 32.50 -12.78
CA HIS A 192 -5.88 33.15 -13.40
C HIS A 192 -6.93 33.48 -12.35
#